data_AF-A0A0B8WF56-F1
#
_entry.id   AF-A0A0B8WF56-F1
#
_cell.length_a   1.000
_cell.length_b   1.000
_cell.length_c   1.000
_cell.angle_alpha   90.00
_cell.angle_beta   90.00
_cell.angle_gamma   90.00
#
_symmetry.space_group_name_H-M   'P 1'
#
loop_
_entity.id
_entity.type
_entity.pdbx_description
1 polymer ?
#
loop_
_entity_poly.entity_id
_entity_poly.type
_entity_poly.pdbx_seq_one_letter_code
_entity_poly.pdbx_strand_id
1 'polypeptide(L)'
;MAFVVLGLISYFATASTPEPKDSFIPAPKSVDTFIPRGFSLVPIEIANAESLASLIGDVGGVVDLYLASSERQKGGLRVGSKLKLLRAPLNPQQYAVLIRDSESPRLLSYAGPFIAVVQNPEETGAQLTSSGPAKIRVEYQN
;
A
#
# COMPACT_ATOMS: atom_id res chain seq x y z
N MET A 1 -46.56 -40.69 35.97
CA MET A 1 -45.14 -41.12 35.99
C MET A 1 -44.53 -40.97 34.59
N ALA A 2 -44.46 -39.77 34.02
CA ALA A 2 -43.90 -39.58 32.66
C ALA A 2 -43.35 -38.16 32.37
N PHE A 3 -43.22 -37.28 33.38
CA PHE A 3 -42.83 -35.87 33.17
C PHE A 3 -41.60 -35.41 33.95
N VAL A 4 -41.02 -36.26 34.82
CA VAL A 4 -39.88 -35.86 35.67
C VAL A 4 -38.53 -36.19 35.03
N VAL A 5 -38.47 -37.12 34.08
CA VAL A 5 -37.19 -37.58 33.49
C VAL A 5 -36.70 -36.66 32.36
N LEU A 6 -37.60 -35.97 31.66
CA LEU A 6 -37.25 -35.05 30.56
C LEU A 6 -36.67 -33.71 31.03
N GLY A 7 -36.88 -33.32 32.29
CA GLY A 7 -36.36 -32.06 32.85
C GLY A 7 -34.89 -32.11 33.29
N LEU A 8 -34.33 -33.30 33.53
CA LEU A 8 -32.93 -33.44 33.97
C LEU A 8 -31.93 -33.44 32.81
N ILE A 9 -32.38 -33.78 31.59
CA ILE A 9 -31.52 -33.84 30.40
C ILE A 9 -31.27 -32.44 29.82
N SER A 10 -32.20 -31.49 30.02
CA SER A 10 -32.02 -30.10 29.56
C SER A 10 -31.06 -29.28 30.42
N TYR A 11 -30.79 -29.70 31.67
CA TYR A 11 -29.89 -28.96 32.56
C TYR A 11 -28.41 -29.14 32.17
N PHE A 12 -28.05 -30.27 31.57
CA PHE A 12 -26.66 -30.56 31.18
C PHE A 12 -26.28 -30.08 29.77
N ALA A 13 -27.25 -29.60 28.97
CA ALA A 13 -27.02 -29.16 27.59
C ALA A 13 -26.75 -27.64 27.46
N THR A 14 -26.49 -26.92 28.55
CA THR A 14 -25.92 -25.56 28.48
C THR A 14 -24.40 -25.70 28.29
N ALA A 15 -24.01 -26.08 27.08
CA ALA A 15 -22.64 -25.95 26.62
C ALA A 15 -22.31 -24.46 26.56
N SER A 16 -21.41 -24.04 27.44
CA SER A 16 -20.82 -22.70 27.46
C SER A 16 -20.32 -22.35 26.07
N THR A 17 -21.08 -21.52 25.37
CA THR A 17 -20.61 -20.89 24.14
C THR A 17 -19.47 -19.96 24.57
N PRO A 18 -18.22 -20.19 24.14
CA PRO A 18 -17.17 -19.22 24.43
C PRO A 18 -17.54 -17.95 23.68
N GLU A 19 -17.93 -16.91 24.41
CA GLU A 19 -18.03 -15.57 23.86
C GLU A 19 -16.71 -15.27 23.13
N PRO A 20 -16.76 -14.85 21.84
CA PRO A 20 -15.56 -14.36 21.19
C PRO A 20 -15.09 -13.18 22.03
N LYS A 21 -13.92 -13.33 22.66
CA LYS A 21 -13.22 -12.20 23.26
C LYS A 21 -12.98 -11.21 22.13
N ASP A 22 -13.82 -10.18 22.06
CA ASP A 22 -13.52 -8.96 21.33
C ASP A 22 -12.22 -8.43 21.90
N SER A 23 -11.12 -8.82 21.25
CA SER A 23 -9.82 -8.21 21.41
C SER A 23 -10.00 -6.76 20.96
N PHE A 24 -10.34 -5.88 21.91
CA PHE A 24 -10.18 -4.45 21.76
C PHE A 24 -8.71 -4.20 21.47
N ILE A 25 -8.34 -4.20 20.20
CA ILE A 25 -7.08 -3.63 19.75
C ILE A 25 -7.32 -2.12 19.85
N PRO A 26 -6.74 -1.41 20.83
CA PRO A 26 -6.93 0.03 20.94
C PRO A 26 -6.44 0.65 19.63
N ALA A 27 -7.28 1.49 19.01
CA ALA A 27 -6.92 2.22 17.81
C ALA A 27 -5.59 2.97 18.07
N PRO A 28 -4.51 2.66 17.34
CA PRO A 28 -3.19 3.20 17.62
C PRO A 28 -3.20 4.72 17.43
N LYS A 29 -2.92 5.45 18.52
CA LYS A 29 -2.97 6.91 18.62
C LYS A 29 -1.81 7.63 17.90
N SER A 30 -0.76 6.92 17.49
CA SER A 30 0.46 7.51 16.93
C SER A 30 1.07 6.66 15.81
N VAL A 31 1.55 7.32 14.75
CA VAL A 31 2.30 6.70 13.64
C VAL A 31 3.53 5.93 14.11
N ASP A 32 4.15 6.34 15.22
CA ASP A 32 5.34 5.70 15.80
C ASP A 32 5.10 4.24 16.20
N THR A 33 3.85 3.86 16.50
CA THR A 33 3.46 2.48 16.82
C THR A 33 3.57 1.55 15.60
N PHE A 34 3.54 2.10 14.39
CA PHE A 34 3.55 1.33 13.14
C PHE A 34 4.92 1.24 12.47
N ILE A 35 5.94 1.92 12.99
CA ILE A 35 7.28 1.90 12.40
C ILE A 35 8.04 0.69 12.95
N PRO A 36 8.35 -0.34 12.13
CA PRO A 36 9.11 -1.48 12.59
C PRO A 36 10.54 -1.08 12.95
N ARG A 37 11.21 -1.86 13.80
CA ARG A 37 12.62 -1.62 14.13
C ARG A 37 13.50 -1.65 12.87
N GLY A 38 14.40 -0.69 12.73
CA GLY A 38 15.31 -0.57 11.58
C GLY A 38 14.68 0.07 10.33
N PHE A 39 13.48 0.64 10.47
CA PHE A 39 12.81 1.42 9.44
C PHE A 39 12.54 2.84 9.92
N SER A 40 12.50 3.75 8.96
CA SER A 40 12.20 5.15 9.15
C SER A 40 11.07 5.56 8.22
N LEU A 41 10.20 6.45 8.72
CA LEU A 41 9.22 7.14 7.88
C LEU A 41 9.81 8.44 7.38
N VAL A 42 10.00 8.52 6.06
CA VAL A 42 10.49 9.73 5.41
C VAL A 42 9.31 10.45 4.77
N PRO A 43 8.99 11.70 5.20
CA PRO A 43 7.96 12.49 4.56
C PRO A 43 8.39 12.86 3.14
N ILE A 44 7.48 12.76 2.19
CA ILE A 44 7.75 13.06 0.78
C ILE A 44 6.63 13.90 0.17
N GLU A 45 7.01 14.74 -0.79
CA GLU A 45 6.06 15.49 -1.62
C GLU A 45 5.73 14.69 -2.87
N ILE A 46 4.43 14.47 -3.09
CA ILE A 46 3.93 13.70 -4.23
C ILE A 46 3.22 14.65 -5.20
N ALA A 47 3.73 14.74 -6.43
CA ALA A 47 3.16 15.56 -7.48
C ALA A 47 1.74 15.11 -7.88
N ASN A 48 1.47 13.80 -7.83
CA ASN A 48 0.16 13.21 -8.13
C ASN A 48 -0.65 12.86 -6.87
N ALA A 49 -0.51 13.62 -5.78
CA ALA A 49 -1.14 13.35 -4.48
C ALA A 49 -2.68 13.22 -4.55
N GLU A 50 -3.35 14.06 -5.35
CA GLU A 50 -4.81 14.02 -5.52
C GLU A 50 -5.28 12.74 -6.21
N SER A 51 -4.61 12.37 -7.30
CA SER A 51 -4.90 11.12 -8.02
C SER A 51 -4.58 9.89 -7.17
N LEU A 52 -3.57 10.00 -6.30
CA LEU A 52 -3.19 8.92 -5.40
C LEU A 52 -4.22 8.74 -4.29
N ALA A 53 -4.74 9.83 -3.72
CA ALA A 53 -5.70 9.82 -2.62
C ALA A 53 -6.97 9.00 -2.87
N SER A 54 -7.39 8.85 -4.13
CA SER A 54 -8.56 8.04 -4.50
C SER A 54 -8.26 6.55 -4.66
N LEU A 55 -6.99 6.17 -4.76
CA LEU A 55 -6.54 4.80 -5.02
C LEU A 55 -6.04 4.09 -3.76
N ILE A 56 -5.43 4.83 -2.84
CA ILE A 56 -4.95 4.30 -1.56
C ILE A 56 -6.00 4.56 -0.47
N GLY A 57 -6.45 3.48 0.18
CA GLY A 57 -7.34 3.57 1.33
C GLY A 57 -6.67 4.21 2.56
N ASP A 58 -7.38 4.20 3.69
CA ASP A 58 -7.01 4.93 4.90
C ASP A 58 -5.63 4.53 5.48
N VAL A 59 -5.19 3.30 5.21
CA VAL A 59 -3.97 2.70 5.78
C VAL A 59 -2.74 2.81 4.86
N GLY A 60 -2.89 3.47 3.70
CA GLY A 60 -1.83 3.60 2.69
C GLY A 60 -1.74 2.41 1.72
N GLY A 61 -0.64 2.32 0.97
CA GLY A 61 -0.48 1.34 -0.12
C GLY A 61 0.97 1.01 -0.45
N VAL A 62 1.19 0.11 -1.40
CA VAL A 62 2.52 -0.17 -1.94
C VAL A 62 2.68 0.60 -3.23
N VAL A 63 3.80 1.32 -3.38
CA VAL A 63 4.04 2.19 -4.53
C VAL A 63 5.46 2.04 -5.07
N ASP A 64 5.61 2.32 -6.34
CA ASP A 64 6.89 2.65 -6.95
C ASP A 64 7.04 4.17 -6.99
N LEU A 65 8.22 4.66 -6.60
CA LEU A 65 8.54 6.08 -6.59
C LEU A 65 9.46 6.45 -7.76
N TYR A 66 9.07 7.50 -8.45
CA TYR A 66 9.82 8.10 -9.54
C TYR A 66 10.07 9.57 -9.22
N LEU A 67 11.20 10.11 -9.68
CA LEU A 67 11.38 11.55 -9.70
C LEU A 67 10.46 12.16 -10.75
N ALA A 68 9.75 13.23 -10.37
CA ALA A 68 9.05 14.04 -11.35
C ALA A 68 10.08 14.58 -12.34
N SER A 69 9.90 14.26 -13.61
CA SER A 69 10.82 14.70 -14.64
C SER A 69 10.77 16.22 -14.77
N SER A 70 11.93 16.87 -14.63
CA SER A 70 12.14 18.17 -15.25
C SER A 70 12.33 17.95 -16.75
N GLU A 71 11.74 18.83 -17.55
CA GLU A 71 11.62 18.95 -19.02
C GLU A 71 12.73 18.34 -19.92
N ARG A 72 13.90 18.00 -19.37
CA ARG A 72 15.03 17.34 -20.05
C ARG A 72 15.09 15.82 -19.93
N GLN A 73 14.36 15.15 -19.04
CA GLN A 73 14.45 13.68 -18.89
C GLN A 73 13.12 12.96 -19.15
N LYS A 74 12.86 12.59 -20.41
CA LYS A 74 11.67 11.78 -20.75
C LYS A 74 11.74 10.42 -20.05
N GLY A 75 10.87 10.20 -19.06
CA GLY A 75 10.86 9.02 -18.20
C GLY A 75 11.53 9.32 -16.85
N GLY A 76 10.72 9.58 -15.83
CA GLY A 76 11.21 9.88 -14.48
C GLY A 76 12.14 8.79 -13.95
N LEU A 77 13.24 9.19 -13.31
CA LEU A 77 14.18 8.26 -12.68
C LEU A 77 13.44 7.49 -11.56
N ARG A 78 13.42 6.15 -11.63
CA ARG A 78 12.87 5.34 -10.52
C ARG A 78 13.81 5.43 -9.33
N VAL A 79 13.31 5.98 -8.23
CA VAL A 79 14.06 6.17 -6.97
C VAL A 79 13.88 4.98 -6.04
N GLY A 80 12.71 4.35 -6.08
CA GLY A 80 12.41 3.19 -5.26
C GLY A 80 11.28 2.38 -5.85
N SER A 81 11.24 1.10 -5.49
CA SER A 81 10.19 0.17 -5.92
C SER A 81 9.64 -0.60 -4.74
N LYS A 82 8.35 -0.94 -4.78
CA LYS A 82 7.64 -1.69 -3.75
C LYS A 82 7.80 -1.07 -2.35
N LEU A 83 7.76 0.25 -2.27
CA LEU A 83 7.84 0.98 -1.02
C LEU A 83 6.45 1.08 -0.40
N LYS A 84 6.36 0.89 0.92
CA LYS A 84 5.11 1.09 1.64
C LYS A 84 4.92 2.60 1.85
N LEU A 85 3.89 3.15 1.22
CA LEU A 85 3.46 4.52 1.40
C LEU A 85 2.39 4.58 2.48
N LEU A 86 2.56 5.49 3.42
CA LEU A 86 1.61 5.77 4.48
C LEU A 86 1.09 7.21 4.34
N ARG A 87 -0.19 7.37 4.64
CA ARG A 87 -0.83 8.67 4.81
C ARG A 87 -0.71 9.08 6.28
N ALA A 88 -0.40 10.36 6.54
CA ALA A 88 -0.36 10.84 7.92
C ALA A 88 -1.78 10.88 8.52
N PRO A 89 -2.02 10.33 9.72
CA PRO A 89 -3.36 10.27 10.32
C PRO A 89 -3.96 11.65 10.61
N LEU A 90 -3.12 12.62 10.98
CA LEU A 90 -3.53 13.98 11.34
C LEU A 90 -3.62 14.91 10.13
N ASN A 91 -2.95 14.56 9.02
CA ASN A 91 -2.97 15.35 7.80
C ASN A 91 -3.02 14.42 6.56
N PRO A 92 -4.20 14.17 5.99
CA PRO A 92 -4.34 13.25 4.86
C PRO A 92 -3.68 13.75 3.56
N GLN A 93 -3.27 15.01 3.49
CA GLN A 93 -2.50 15.56 2.37
C GLN A 93 -1.00 15.24 2.47
N GLN A 94 -0.54 14.79 3.64
CA GLN A 94 0.85 14.48 3.86
C GLN A 94 1.10 12.97 3.74
N TYR A 95 2.12 12.64 2.96
CA TYR A 95 2.52 11.26 2.72
C TYR A 95 3.94 11.02 3.22
N ALA A 96 4.19 9.79 3.64
CA ALA A 96 5.51 9.33 4.04
C ALA A 96 5.75 7.93 3.48
N VAL A 97 6.98 7.63 3.10
CA VAL A 97 7.39 6.28 2.73
C VAL A 97 8.14 5.62 3.87
N LEU A 98 7.79 4.36 4.11
CA LEU A 98 8.50 3.49 5.02
C LEU A 98 9.66 2.85 4.28
N ILE A 99 10.88 3.13 4.73
CA ILE A 99 12.12 2.63 4.16
C ILE A 99 13.06 2.15 5.25
N ARG A 100 14.06 1.33 4.92
CA ARG A 100 15.10 0.94 5.87
C ARG A 100 15.94 2.16 6.24
N ASP A 101 16.35 2.25 7.50
CA ASP A 101 17.16 3.37 8.01
C ASP A 101 18.42 3.59 7.18
N SER A 102 19.06 2.50 6.75
CA SER A 102 20.27 2.50 5.92
C SER A 102 20.08 3.13 4.53
N GLU A 103 18.85 3.08 3.99
CA GLU A 103 18.52 3.63 2.66
C GLU A 103 17.96 5.06 2.75
N SER A 104 17.70 5.57 3.97
CA SER A 104 17.15 6.91 4.17
C SER A 104 18.01 8.04 3.61
N PRO A 105 19.36 8.04 3.73
CA PRO A 105 20.17 9.11 3.17
C PRO A 105 20.10 9.13 1.64
N ARG A 106 19.92 7.96 1.01
CA ARG A 106 19.81 7.83 -0.44
C ARG A 106 18.50 8.46 -0.94
N LEU A 107 17.38 8.20 -0.29
CA LEU A 107 16.11 8.83 -0.65
C LEU A 107 16.17 10.35 -0.49
N LEU A 108 16.76 10.83 0.62
CA LEU A 108 16.91 12.26 0.92
C LEU A 108 17.87 13.00 -0.03
N SER A 109 18.75 12.28 -0.74
CA SER A 109 19.63 12.87 -1.76
C SER A 109 18.89 13.35 -3.01
N TYR A 110 17.67 12.87 -3.23
CA TYR A 110 16.83 13.28 -4.34
C TYR A 110 15.94 14.45 -3.92
N ALA A 111 16.12 15.61 -4.58
CA ALA A 111 15.20 16.73 -4.42
C ALA A 111 13.90 16.44 -5.20
N GLY A 112 12.80 16.28 -4.49
CA GLY A 112 11.46 16.10 -5.07
C GLY A 112 10.96 17.31 -5.86
N PRO A 113 9.76 17.24 -6.46
CA PRO A 113 8.67 16.34 -6.09
C PRO A 113 8.76 14.94 -6.72
N PHE A 114 8.10 13.96 -6.10
CA PHE A 114 8.05 12.57 -6.57
C PHE A 114 6.72 12.23 -7.24
N ILE A 115 6.72 11.27 -8.15
CA ILE A 115 5.53 10.64 -8.71
C ILE A 115 5.42 9.24 -8.10
N ALA A 116 4.27 8.93 -7.53
CA ALA A 116 3.99 7.62 -6.95
C ALA A 116 3.06 6.81 -7.86
N VAL A 117 3.44 5.56 -8.15
CA VAL A 117 2.63 4.62 -8.93
C VAL A 117 2.21 3.48 -8.03
N VAL A 118 0.90 3.33 -7.82
CA VAL A 118 0.35 2.25 -6.98
C VAL A 118 0.66 0.90 -7.60
N GLN A 119 1.19 -0.01 -6.79
CA GLN A 119 1.50 -1.38 -7.15
C GLN A 119 0.55 -2.33 -6.43
N ASN A 120 0.13 -3.38 -7.14
CA ASN A 120 -0.52 -4.51 -6.50
C ASN A 120 0.54 -5.25 -5.65
N PRO A 121 0.34 -5.40 -4.32
CA PRO A 121 1.31 -6.10 -3.47
C PRO A 121 1.48 -7.59 -3.84
N GLU A 122 0.48 -8.20 -4.47
CA GLU A 122 0.44 -9.64 -4.74
C GLU A 122 0.92 -10.00 -6.16
N GLU A 123 1.11 -9.01 -7.04
CA GLU A 123 1.29 -9.27 -8.46
C GLU A 123 2.71 -8.96 -8.94
N THR A 124 3.19 -9.76 -9.90
CA THR A 124 4.47 -9.54 -10.58
C THR A 124 4.27 -9.69 -12.08
N GLY A 125 4.21 -8.55 -12.79
CA GLY A 125 4.30 -8.52 -14.25
C GLY A 125 3.00 -8.13 -14.97
N ALA A 126 2.86 -6.83 -15.25
CA ALA A 126 2.00 -6.33 -16.31
C ALA A 126 2.91 -5.90 -17.49
N GLN A 127 2.72 -6.49 -18.67
CA GLN A 127 3.44 -6.07 -19.87
C GLN A 127 2.74 -4.88 -20.51
N LEU A 128 3.48 -3.79 -20.74
CA LEU A 128 3.03 -2.74 -21.65
C LEU A 128 3.06 -3.30 -23.07
N THR A 129 1.89 -3.50 -23.67
CA THR A 129 1.79 -3.74 -25.11
C THR A 129 2.21 -2.46 -25.83
N SER A 130 3.48 -2.38 -26.22
CA SER A 130 3.93 -1.34 -27.15
C SER A 130 3.32 -1.63 -28.53
N SER A 131 2.18 -1.01 -28.82
CA SER A 131 1.67 -0.86 -30.18
C SER A 131 2.64 0.03 -30.95
N GLY A 132 3.70 -0.57 -31.50
CA GLY A 132 4.56 0.07 -32.48
C GLY A 132 3.86 0.12 -33.84
N PRO A 133 4.10 1.14 -34.68
CA PRO A 133 3.47 1.24 -35.99
C PRO A 133 3.83 0.01 -36.84
N ALA A 134 2.82 -0.67 -37.37
CA ALA A 134 2.99 -1.84 -38.24
C ALA A 134 3.90 -1.46 -39.42
N LYS A 135 5.06 -2.12 -39.52
CA LYS A 135 6.03 -1.90 -40.58
C LYS A 135 5.43 -2.47 -41.88
N ILE A 136 4.73 -1.64 -42.65
CA ILE A 136 4.20 -2.01 -43.97
C ILE A 136 5.41 -2.25 -44.88
N ARG A 137 5.67 -3.52 -45.22
CA ARG A 137 6.61 -3.87 -46.29
C ARG A 137 5.91 -3.64 -47.62
N VAL A 138 6.34 -2.63 -48.36
CA VAL A 138 5.94 -2.45 -49.75
C VAL A 138 6.86 -3.33 -50.59
N GLU A 139 6.33 -4.45 -51.07
CA GLU A 139 7.03 -5.32 -52.01
C GLU A 139 6.71 -4.83 -53.44
N TYR A 140 7.73 -4.34 -54.14
CA TYR A 140 7.61 -3.97 -55.54
C TYR A 140 7.72 -5.24 -56.40
N GLN A 141 6.63 -5.61 -57.08
CA GLN A 141 6.70 -6.56 -58.18
C GLN A 141 7.11 -5.79 -59.44
N ASN A 142 8.28 -6.16 -59.99
CA ASN A 142 8.69 -5.82 -61.35
C ASN A 142 8.40 -7.01 -62.27
#